data_AF-A0A6P0Q1L6-F1
#
_entry.id   AF-A0A6P0Q1L6-F1
#
_cell.length_a   1.000
_cell.length_b   1.000
_cell.length_c   1.000
_cell.angle_alpha   90.00
_cell.angle_beta   90.00
_cell.angle_gamma   90.00
#
_symmetry.space_group_name_H-M   'P 1'
#
loop_
_entity.id
_entity.type
_entity.pdbx_description
1 polymer ?
#
loop_
_entity_poly.entity_id
_entity_poly.type
_entity_poly.pdbx_seq_one_letter_code
_entity_poly.pdbx_strand_id
1 'polypeptide(L)'
;MTIKRLVLIVLTIFAIARIGLSLVESWGQPQIQTNLELRQTNLVLHGWEWQKTTSDSATSEQSNQESKVDWTVARNALIGAEPFQSAQKQYETARQLAQTNQSKVLTKLQKFSIGKVTTPKDGAPSQSPATPLTQNAYPSEQQQLQESLSDIEQLIARLDLRIGILQAQQGKTDAAIETWDAKTYPNGSLETAGVLMGLWSEPPLVLPDAEEKIEQNLDNWFRYRALSQLYQVQQRQSDLLSLQTQEQETAEQAIVKLFVIAVIPGFNTLLGLIILVCLVAQLLFQGKQSLIATNHNVPWKTAWDGEIIWQVLIFGFFAIGQLLLPLLIGLSLGIVGINPANFTVQMSAFYVLLTYLIMAF
;
A
#
# COMPACT_ATOMS: atom_id res chain seq x y z
N MET A 1 30.28 -38.32 7.86
CA MET A 1 29.77 -37.23 7.00
C MET A 1 29.76 -37.73 5.57
N THR A 2 28.58 -37.89 4.95
CA THR A 2 28.46 -38.27 3.54
C THR A 2 28.62 -37.03 2.67
N ILE A 3 29.17 -37.16 1.45
CA ILE A 3 29.33 -36.06 0.49
C ILE A 3 28.01 -35.30 0.27
N LYS A 4 26.89 -36.04 0.25
CA LYS A 4 25.53 -35.48 0.15
C LYS A 4 25.21 -34.50 1.29
N ARG A 5 25.55 -34.83 2.54
CA ARG A 5 25.36 -33.93 3.69
C ARG A 5 26.26 -32.70 3.61
N LEU A 6 27.48 -32.84 3.09
CA LEU A 6 28.40 -31.69 2.93
C LEU A 6 27.84 -30.68 1.92
N VAL A 7 27.31 -31.15 0.78
CA VAL A 7 26.63 -30.28 -0.20
C VAL A 7 25.43 -29.58 0.42
N LEU A 8 24.60 -30.31 1.17
CA LEU A 8 23.43 -29.75 1.87
C LEU A 8 23.80 -28.66 2.89
N ILE A 9 24.90 -28.83 3.64
CA ILE A 9 25.40 -27.81 4.58
C ILE A 9 25.80 -26.54 3.83
N VAL A 10 26.59 -26.66 2.77
CA VAL A 10 27.03 -25.52 1.97
C VAL A 10 25.84 -24.78 1.37
N LEU A 11 24.86 -25.52 0.84
CA LEU A 11 23.65 -24.95 0.24
C LEU A 11 22.77 -24.27 1.28
N THR A 12 22.71 -24.80 2.51
CA THR A 12 22.00 -24.17 3.64
C THR A 12 22.67 -22.85 4.04
N ILE A 13 24.00 -22.80 4.15
CA ILE A 13 24.74 -21.57 4.46
C ILE A 13 24.51 -20.51 3.38
N PHE A 14 24.57 -20.92 2.10
CA PHE A 14 24.28 -20.04 0.98
C PHE A 14 22.84 -19.52 1.01
N ALA A 15 21.87 -20.38 1.36
CA ALA A 15 20.47 -20.01 1.51
C ALA A 15 20.27 -18.94 2.58
N ILE A 16 20.84 -19.15 3.77
CA ILE A 16 20.80 -18.20 4.87
C ILE A 16 21.43 -16.87 4.46
N ALA A 17 22.59 -16.89 3.80
CA ALA A 17 23.25 -15.67 3.34
C ALA A 17 22.42 -14.90 2.30
N ARG A 18 21.82 -15.60 1.33
CA ARG A 18 20.94 -14.99 0.32
C ARG A 18 19.69 -14.37 0.93
N ILE A 19 19.02 -15.09 1.84
CA ILE A 19 17.83 -14.58 2.54
C ILE A 19 18.23 -13.37 3.39
N GLY A 20 19.35 -13.44 4.11
CA GLY A 20 19.89 -12.33 4.89
C GLY A 20 20.16 -11.07 4.05
N LEU A 21 20.80 -11.21 2.89
CA LEU A 21 21.01 -10.09 1.96
C LEU A 21 19.68 -9.54 1.42
N SER A 22 18.74 -10.40 1.04
CA SER A 22 17.43 -9.97 0.54
C SER A 22 16.62 -9.20 1.58
N LEU A 23 16.77 -9.55 2.87
CA LEU A 23 16.16 -8.81 3.97
C LEU A 23 16.71 -7.39 4.06
N VAL A 24 18.03 -7.23 3.93
CA VAL A 24 18.68 -5.91 3.93
C VAL A 24 18.25 -5.09 2.71
N GLU A 25 18.10 -5.71 1.54
CA GLU A 25 17.59 -5.04 0.33
C GLU A 25 16.11 -4.66 0.45
N SER A 26 15.29 -5.48 1.12
CA SER A 26 13.86 -5.21 1.32
C SER A 26 13.61 -3.92 2.10
N TRP A 27 14.56 -3.50 2.95
CA TRP A 27 14.49 -2.23 3.69
C TRP A 27 14.57 -0.99 2.78
N GLY A 28 14.93 -1.17 1.50
CA GLY A 28 14.97 -0.11 0.50
C GLY A 28 13.76 -0.08 -0.44
N GLN A 29 12.79 -0.98 -0.32
CA GLN A 29 11.62 -1.03 -1.21
C GLN A 29 10.47 -0.17 -0.66
N PRO A 30 9.71 0.54 -1.53
CA PRO A 30 8.53 1.30 -1.11
C PRO A 30 7.49 0.34 -0.53
N GLN A 31 7.14 0.57 0.74
CA GLN A 31 6.32 -0.32 1.55
C GLN A 31 4.87 -0.31 1.02
N ILE A 32 4.47 -1.40 0.34
CA ILE A 32 3.12 -1.60 -0.24
C ILE A 32 2.01 -1.44 0.83
N GLN A 33 2.35 -1.65 2.11
CA GLN A 33 1.44 -1.53 3.25
C GLN A 33 0.77 -0.15 3.34
N THR A 34 1.49 0.94 3.06
CA THR A 34 0.92 2.29 3.20
C THR A 34 -0.21 2.55 2.23
N ASN A 35 -0.13 2.05 0.99
CA ASN A 35 -1.19 2.26 0.00
C ASN A 35 -2.51 1.59 0.38
N LEU A 36 -2.46 0.42 1.03
CA LEU A 36 -3.66 -0.28 1.48
C LEU A 36 -4.28 0.43 2.69
N GLU A 37 -3.46 0.80 3.67
CA GLU A 37 -3.89 1.51 4.88
C GLU A 37 -4.51 2.88 4.54
N LEU A 38 -3.92 3.62 3.60
CA LEU A 38 -4.47 4.89 3.14
C LEU A 38 -5.79 4.72 2.38
N ARG A 39 -5.97 3.61 1.63
CA ARG A 39 -7.28 3.30 1.00
C ARG A 39 -8.32 2.98 2.05
N GLN A 40 -7.99 2.16 3.05
CA GLN A 40 -8.91 1.87 4.16
C GLN A 40 -9.28 3.14 4.91
N THR A 41 -8.30 4.01 5.21
CA THR A 41 -8.54 5.32 5.83
C THR A 41 -9.48 6.18 4.99
N ASN A 42 -9.32 6.15 3.67
CA ASN A 42 -10.21 6.88 2.78
C ASN A 42 -11.66 6.37 2.85
N LEU A 43 -11.84 5.04 2.90
CA LEU A 43 -13.16 4.44 3.11
C LEU A 43 -13.75 4.87 4.47
N VAL A 44 -12.95 4.94 5.53
CA VAL A 44 -13.38 5.44 6.85
C VAL A 44 -13.84 6.89 6.78
N LEU A 45 -13.09 7.75 6.08
CA LEU A 45 -13.46 9.15 5.86
C LEU A 45 -14.78 9.29 5.08
N HIS A 46 -14.97 8.52 4.01
CA HIS A 46 -16.23 8.50 3.28
C HIS A 46 -17.39 7.94 4.12
N GLY A 47 -17.16 6.85 4.84
CA GLY A 47 -18.19 6.24 5.69
C GLY A 47 -18.66 7.17 6.81
N TRP A 48 -17.82 8.13 7.23
CA TRP A 48 -18.21 9.11 8.24
C TRP A 48 -19.26 10.10 7.72
N GLU A 49 -19.22 10.43 6.43
CA GLU A 49 -20.20 11.31 5.79
C GLU A 49 -21.56 10.65 5.58
N TRP A 50 -21.65 9.33 5.74
CA TRP A 50 -22.92 8.64 5.60
C TRP A 50 -23.89 9.07 6.69
N GLN A 51 -24.88 9.84 6.27
CA GLN A 51 -26.05 10.17 7.07
C GLN A 51 -27.18 9.27 6.57
N LYS A 52 -27.55 8.23 7.34
CA LYS A 52 -28.79 7.52 7.03
C LYS A 52 -29.94 8.48 7.31
N THR A 53 -30.46 9.12 6.26
CA THR A 53 -31.70 9.88 6.33
C THR A 53 -32.72 8.93 6.94
N THR A 54 -33.11 9.21 8.17
CA THR A 54 -34.24 8.54 8.78
C THR A 54 -35.43 9.09 8.02
N SER A 55 -35.78 8.49 6.89
CA SER A 55 -37.04 8.71 6.20
C SER A 55 -38.16 8.11 7.05
N ASP A 56 -38.33 8.67 8.26
CA ASP A 56 -39.41 8.45 9.23
C ASP A 56 -40.02 9.82 9.58
N SER A 57 -39.94 10.80 8.68
CA SER A 57 -40.64 12.07 8.83
C SER A 57 -41.52 12.33 7.62
N ALA A 58 -42.52 11.47 7.42
CA ALA A 58 -43.89 11.86 7.09
C ALA A 58 -44.82 10.64 6.97
N THR A 59 -45.72 10.53 7.94
CA THR A 59 -47.05 9.90 7.82
C THR A 59 -47.12 8.37 7.91
N SER A 60 -47.22 7.83 9.12
CA SER A 60 -48.47 7.23 9.62
C SER A 60 -48.24 6.57 10.99
N GLU A 61 -49.07 6.96 11.94
CA GLU A 61 -49.29 6.24 13.19
C GLU A 61 -49.75 4.82 12.85
N GLN A 62 -48.93 3.81 13.12
CA GLN A 62 -49.39 2.51 13.64
C GLN A 62 -48.21 1.58 13.90
N SER A 63 -48.03 1.28 15.19
CA SER A 63 -47.55 0.02 15.76
C SER A 63 -46.90 -0.97 14.77
N ASN A 64 -45.58 -1.11 14.85
CA ASN A 64 -44.93 -2.39 15.11
C ASN A 64 -43.50 -2.12 15.60
N GLN A 65 -43.14 -2.76 16.70
CA GLN A 65 -41.84 -2.68 17.34
C GLN A 65 -40.82 -3.46 16.53
N GLU A 66 -40.42 -2.92 15.38
CA GLU A 66 -39.21 -3.37 14.69
C GLU A 66 -38.01 -2.78 15.43
N SER A 67 -37.09 -3.65 15.86
CA SER A 67 -35.82 -3.28 16.47
C SER A 67 -35.11 -2.24 15.60
N LYS A 68 -35.21 -0.97 15.98
CA LYS A 68 -34.51 0.15 15.37
C LYS A 68 -33.02 -0.06 15.67
N VAL A 69 -32.33 -0.82 14.82
CA VAL A 69 -30.88 -1.02 14.93
C VAL A 69 -30.26 0.37 14.90
N ASP A 70 -29.62 0.75 16.01
CA ASP A 70 -28.94 2.03 16.10
C ASP A 70 -27.67 1.99 15.23
N TRP A 71 -27.85 2.41 13.99
CA TRP A 71 -26.78 2.48 13.00
C TRP A 71 -25.67 3.45 13.43
N THR A 72 -25.90 4.34 14.40
CA THR A 72 -24.84 5.22 14.92
C THR A 72 -23.84 4.46 15.79
N VAL A 73 -24.31 3.48 16.58
CA VAL A 73 -23.44 2.59 17.37
C VAL A 73 -22.63 1.68 16.45
N ALA A 74 -23.27 1.11 15.42
CA ALA A 74 -22.58 0.31 14.40
C ALA A 74 -21.54 1.16 13.64
N ARG A 75 -21.90 2.39 13.24
CA ARG A 75 -20.99 3.33 12.57
C ARG A 75 -19.79 3.66 13.44
N ASN A 76 -19.99 4.00 14.72
CA ASN A 76 -18.89 4.31 15.63
C ASN A 76 -17.99 3.09 15.90
N ALA A 77 -18.57 1.88 15.96
CA ALA A 77 -17.79 0.65 16.09
C ALA A 77 -16.97 0.30 14.84
N LEU A 78 -17.45 0.66 13.63
CA LEU A 78 -16.74 0.42 12.38
C LEU A 78 -15.70 1.51 12.05
N ILE A 79 -16.00 2.77 12.34
CA ILE A 79 -15.24 3.95 11.89
C ILE A 79 -14.31 4.49 12.99
N GLY A 80 -14.66 4.28 14.26
CA GLY A 80 -13.96 4.85 15.41
C GLY A 80 -14.49 6.23 15.80
N ALA A 81 -14.11 6.69 17.00
CA ALA A 81 -14.62 7.94 17.58
C ALA A 81 -14.01 9.22 16.98
N GLU A 82 -12.77 9.14 16.45
CA GLU A 82 -12.02 10.29 15.94
C GLU A 82 -11.43 9.98 14.54
N PRO A 83 -12.27 9.92 13.49
CA PRO A 83 -11.85 9.50 12.15
C PRO A 83 -10.82 10.46 11.54
N PHE A 84 -10.98 11.78 11.72
CA PHE A 84 -10.09 12.77 11.12
C PHE A 84 -8.69 12.78 11.74
N GLN A 85 -8.59 12.69 13.08
CA GLN A 85 -7.30 12.65 13.76
C GLN A 85 -6.57 11.33 13.47
N SER A 86 -7.30 10.21 13.46
CA SER A 86 -6.76 8.90 13.11
C SER A 86 -6.28 8.87 11.66
N ALA A 87 -7.05 9.46 10.74
CA ALA A 87 -6.65 9.61 9.34
C ALA A 87 -5.40 10.49 9.19
N GLN A 88 -5.38 11.67 9.83
CA GLN A 88 -4.23 12.57 9.79
C GLN A 88 -2.95 11.84 10.20
N LYS A 89 -2.99 11.09 11.31
CA LYS A 89 -1.83 10.31 11.78
C LYS A 89 -1.35 9.28 10.76
N GLN A 90 -2.27 8.58 10.08
CA GLN A 90 -1.91 7.60 9.04
C GLN A 90 -1.28 8.28 7.82
N TYR A 91 -1.84 9.41 7.37
CA TYR A 91 -1.26 10.19 6.28
C TYR A 91 0.12 10.77 6.63
N GLU A 92 0.31 11.28 7.85
CA GLU A 92 1.60 11.76 8.35
C GLU A 92 2.64 10.63 8.44
N THR A 93 2.23 9.44 8.88
CA THR A 93 3.12 8.26 8.92
C THR A 93 3.56 7.87 7.51
N ALA A 94 2.63 7.86 6.56
CA ALA A 94 2.96 7.59 5.15
C ALA A 94 3.92 8.65 4.57
N ARG A 95 3.74 9.92 4.95
CA ARG A 95 4.63 11.02 4.55
C ARG A 95 6.04 10.84 5.11
N GLN A 96 6.17 10.52 6.40
CA GLN A 96 7.47 10.26 7.05
C GLN A 96 8.21 9.09 6.39
N LEU A 97 7.48 8.03 6.05
CA LEU A 97 8.05 6.89 5.34
C LEU A 97 8.53 7.27 3.94
N ALA A 98 7.74 8.06 3.20
CA ALA A 98 8.11 8.55 1.87
C ALA A 98 9.38 9.43 1.94
N GLN A 99 9.48 10.34 2.91
CA GLN A 99 10.68 11.15 3.15
C GLN A 99 11.90 10.31 3.51
N THR A 100 11.71 9.27 4.33
CA THR A 100 12.77 8.31 4.66
C THR A 100 13.26 7.62 3.38
N ASN A 101 12.36 7.20 2.50
CA ASN A 101 12.72 6.59 1.22
C ASN A 101 13.42 7.58 0.28
N GLN A 102 12.97 8.83 0.23
CA GLN A 102 13.62 9.90 -0.53
C GLN A 102 15.09 10.06 -0.12
N SER A 103 15.37 10.16 1.19
CA SER A 103 16.74 10.31 1.70
C SER A 103 17.64 9.11 1.35
N LYS A 104 17.09 7.90 1.35
CA LYS A 104 17.80 6.67 0.93
C LYS A 104 18.15 6.71 -0.56
N VAL A 105 17.22 7.11 -1.42
CA VAL A 105 17.45 7.23 -2.87
C VAL A 105 18.50 8.31 -3.15
N LEU A 106 18.40 9.47 -2.50
CA LEU A 106 19.39 10.54 -2.61
C LEU A 106 20.80 10.07 -2.18
N THR A 107 20.88 9.31 -1.09
CA THR A 107 22.15 8.73 -0.61
C THR A 107 22.76 7.75 -1.64
N LYS A 108 21.93 6.94 -2.30
CA LYS A 108 22.40 6.06 -3.39
C LYS A 108 22.89 6.85 -4.60
N LEU A 109 22.15 7.89 -5.02
CA LEU A 109 22.54 8.77 -6.12
C LEU A 109 23.87 9.49 -5.85
N GLN A 110 24.10 9.95 -4.61
CA GLN A 110 25.37 10.56 -4.21
C GLN A 110 26.55 9.59 -4.34
N LYS A 111 26.38 8.30 -3.99
CA LYS A 111 27.41 7.28 -4.16
C LYS A 111 27.81 7.09 -5.63
N PHE A 112 26.83 7.14 -6.54
CA PHE A 112 27.10 7.12 -7.99
C PHE A 112 27.82 8.38 -8.48
N SER A 113 27.54 9.54 -7.90
CA SER A 113 28.23 10.80 -8.25
C SER A 113 29.69 10.83 -7.78
N ILE A 114 30.01 10.21 -6.64
CA ILE A 114 31.37 10.20 -6.08
C ILE A 114 32.29 9.20 -6.82
N GLY A 115 31.73 8.17 -7.47
CA GLY A 115 32.48 7.15 -8.21
C GLY A 115 33.03 7.57 -9.59
N LYS A 116 32.76 8.80 -10.07
CA LYS A 116 33.15 9.28 -11.41
C LYS A 116 34.40 10.17 -11.47
N VAL A 117 35.20 10.27 -10.39
CA VAL A 117 36.45 11.07 -10.40
C VAL A 117 37.69 10.17 -10.29
N THR A 118 38.10 9.62 -11.43
CA THR A 118 39.51 9.34 -11.73
C THR A 118 39.73 9.48 -13.23
N THR A 119 39.96 10.71 -13.67
CA THR A 119 40.70 10.98 -14.92
C THR A 119 42.19 10.77 -14.66
N PRO A 120 42.89 9.87 -15.38
CA PRO A 120 44.29 10.05 -15.67
C PRO A 120 44.39 11.01 -16.86
N LYS A 121 45.04 12.14 -16.62
CA LYS A 121 45.50 13.10 -17.61
C LYS A 121 46.65 12.44 -18.39
N ASP A 122 46.53 12.29 -19.70
CA ASP A 122 47.64 12.50 -20.65
C ASP A 122 47.20 12.42 -22.14
N GLY A 123 47.44 13.55 -22.83
CA GLY A 123 47.77 13.80 -24.24
C GLY A 123 47.32 12.92 -25.43
N ALA A 124 46.36 13.47 -26.21
CA ALA A 124 46.30 13.62 -27.70
C ALA A 124 46.15 12.38 -28.64
N PRO A 125 45.72 12.57 -29.91
CA PRO A 125 44.43 13.11 -30.37
C PRO A 125 43.64 12.14 -31.30
N SER A 126 42.36 12.48 -31.51
CA SER A 126 41.31 11.83 -32.30
C SER A 126 41.67 11.16 -33.63
N GLN A 127 40.98 10.04 -33.93
CA GLN A 127 40.23 9.86 -35.19
C GLN A 127 39.25 8.67 -35.09
N SER A 128 37.97 8.93 -35.34
CA SER A 128 36.90 7.95 -35.52
C SER A 128 36.86 7.50 -37.00
N PRO A 129 36.25 6.34 -37.32
CA PRO A 129 34.94 6.47 -37.95
C PRO A 129 33.88 5.48 -37.42
N ALA A 130 32.72 6.08 -37.16
CA ALA A 130 31.34 5.58 -37.14
C ALA A 130 31.08 4.10 -37.44
N THR A 131 30.34 3.47 -36.52
CA THR A 131 29.32 2.48 -36.86
C THR A 131 28.06 2.81 -36.04
N PRO A 132 26.91 3.13 -36.66
CA PRO A 132 25.68 3.39 -35.92
C PRO A 132 25.05 2.05 -35.53
N LEU A 133 25.15 1.70 -34.25
CA LEU A 133 24.28 0.68 -33.65
C LEU A 133 23.22 1.39 -32.83
N THR A 134 22.05 1.51 -33.45
CA THR A 134 20.81 1.96 -32.83
C THR A 134 20.39 1.01 -31.72
N GLN A 135 20.10 1.63 -30.56
CA GLN A 135 18.96 1.34 -29.68
C GLN A 135 18.82 -0.08 -29.12
N ASN A 136 19.34 -0.24 -27.90
CA ASN A 136 18.63 -0.81 -26.75
C ASN A 136 19.36 -0.33 -25.48
N ALA A 137 19.25 0.97 -25.20
CA ALA A 137 19.79 1.52 -23.97
C ALA A 137 18.84 1.13 -22.83
N TYR A 138 19.22 0.09 -22.08
CA TYR A 138 18.68 -0.14 -20.75
C TYR A 138 18.75 1.18 -19.97
N PRO A 139 17.67 1.62 -19.29
CA PRO A 139 17.77 2.78 -18.43
C PRO A 139 18.88 2.49 -17.42
N SER A 140 19.88 3.37 -17.38
CA SER A 140 20.97 3.23 -16.41
C SER A 140 20.37 3.21 -14.99
N GLU A 141 20.98 2.48 -14.07
CA GLU A 141 20.53 2.43 -12.67
C GLU A 141 20.31 3.85 -12.10
N GLN A 142 21.16 4.80 -12.50
CA GLN A 142 21.02 6.23 -12.18
C GLN A 142 19.69 6.85 -12.67
N GLN A 143 19.23 6.50 -13.89
CA GLN A 143 17.98 7.00 -14.45
C GLN A 143 16.76 6.43 -13.72
N GLN A 144 16.79 5.13 -13.35
CA GLN A 144 15.73 4.50 -12.56
C GLN A 144 15.64 5.11 -11.15
N LEU A 145 16.77 5.42 -10.51
CA LEU A 145 16.76 6.10 -9.22
C LEU A 145 16.18 7.50 -9.32
N GLN A 146 16.45 8.23 -10.41
CA GLN A 146 15.91 9.56 -10.64
C GLN A 146 14.40 9.56 -10.91
N GLU A 147 13.90 8.58 -11.66
CA GLU A 147 12.46 8.36 -11.82
C GLU A 147 11.80 8.04 -10.47
N SER A 148 12.39 7.13 -9.68
CA SER A 148 11.87 6.82 -8.34
C SER A 148 11.84 8.04 -7.41
N LEU A 149 12.81 8.96 -7.55
CA LEU A 149 12.86 10.19 -6.76
C LEU A 149 11.70 11.12 -7.14
N SER A 150 11.43 11.28 -8.44
CA SER A 150 10.28 12.03 -8.95
C SER A 150 8.96 11.44 -8.42
N ASP A 151 8.81 10.11 -8.45
CA ASP A 151 7.60 9.44 -7.93
C ASP A 151 7.41 9.67 -6.44
N ILE A 152 8.49 9.62 -5.66
CA ILE A 152 8.46 9.89 -4.21
C ILE A 152 8.08 11.34 -3.93
N GLU A 153 8.63 12.30 -4.69
CA GLU A 153 8.29 13.72 -4.56
C GLU A 153 6.82 14.00 -4.88
N GLN A 154 6.28 13.40 -5.94
CA GLN A 154 4.86 13.46 -6.26
C GLN A 154 3.99 12.84 -5.16
N LEU A 155 4.43 11.71 -4.58
CA LEU A 155 3.72 11.08 -3.48
C LEU A 155 3.70 11.98 -2.24
N ILE A 156 4.83 12.56 -1.86
CA ILE A 156 4.92 13.50 -0.72
C ILE A 156 3.99 14.70 -0.96
N ALA A 157 4.03 15.30 -2.14
CA ALA A 157 3.16 16.42 -2.48
C ALA A 157 1.68 16.05 -2.34
N ARG A 158 1.27 14.89 -2.87
CA ARG A 158 -0.11 14.39 -2.74
C ARG A 158 -0.51 14.15 -1.28
N LEU A 159 0.40 13.62 -0.47
CA LEU A 159 0.14 13.39 0.96
C LEU A 159 -0.02 14.72 1.68
N ASP A 160 0.81 15.71 1.39
CA ASP A 160 0.77 17.02 2.05
C ASP A 160 -0.53 17.78 1.70
N LEU A 161 -0.97 17.74 0.44
CA LEU A 161 -2.27 18.28 0.04
C LEU A 161 -3.41 17.68 0.90
N ARG A 162 -3.40 16.35 1.08
CA ARG A 162 -4.40 15.61 1.85
C ARG A 162 -4.32 15.89 3.35
N ILE A 163 -3.11 15.97 3.91
CA ILE A 163 -2.87 16.30 5.32
C ILE A 163 -3.41 17.70 5.62
N GLY A 164 -3.12 18.69 4.77
CA GLY A 164 -3.65 20.04 4.95
C GLY A 164 -5.18 20.08 4.93
N ILE A 165 -5.83 19.33 4.04
CA ILE A 165 -7.31 19.24 4.02
C ILE A 165 -7.83 18.64 5.34
N LEU A 166 -7.18 17.61 5.88
CA LEU A 166 -7.56 17.02 7.17
C LEU A 166 -7.35 17.99 8.34
N GLN A 167 -6.28 18.78 8.32
CA GLN A 167 -6.02 19.80 9.33
C GLN A 167 -7.08 20.92 9.27
N ALA A 168 -7.38 21.40 8.06
CA ALA A 168 -8.41 22.40 7.83
C ALA A 168 -9.80 21.93 8.28
N GLN A 169 -10.16 20.66 7.99
CA GLN A 169 -11.42 20.06 8.46
C GLN A 169 -11.51 19.98 10.00
N GLN A 170 -10.37 19.90 10.68
CA GLN A 170 -10.29 19.92 12.15
C GLN A 170 -10.22 21.35 12.74
N GLY A 171 -10.37 22.40 11.91
CA GLY A 171 -10.26 23.80 12.33
C GLY A 171 -8.83 24.29 12.54
N LYS A 172 -7.81 23.51 12.13
CA LYS A 172 -6.39 23.86 12.21
C LYS A 172 -5.92 24.50 10.90
N THR A 173 -6.57 25.60 10.51
CA THR A 173 -6.34 26.25 9.22
C THR A 173 -4.91 26.77 9.05
N ASP A 174 -4.32 27.36 10.09
CA ASP A 174 -2.92 27.84 10.03
C ASP A 174 -1.93 26.70 9.73
N ALA A 175 -2.12 25.54 10.37
CA ALA A 175 -1.29 24.35 10.12
C ALA A 175 -1.51 23.80 8.70
N ALA A 176 -2.74 23.89 8.18
CA ALA A 176 -3.05 23.49 6.80
C ALA A 176 -2.33 24.39 5.79
N ILE A 177 -2.38 25.70 5.99
CA ILE A 177 -1.67 26.68 5.16
C ILE A 177 -0.16 26.45 5.22
N GLU A 178 0.40 26.24 6.41
CA GLU A 178 1.83 25.91 6.57
C GLU A 178 2.20 24.61 5.83
N THR A 179 1.34 23.60 5.88
CA THR A 179 1.56 22.33 5.17
C THR A 179 1.58 22.53 3.65
N TRP A 180 0.73 23.42 3.12
CA TRP A 180 0.65 23.71 1.68
C TRP A 180 1.68 24.73 1.19
N ASP A 181 2.29 25.54 2.07
CA ASP A 181 3.37 26.49 1.74
C ASP A 181 4.73 25.78 1.46
N ALA A 182 4.67 24.59 0.88
CA ALA A 182 5.86 23.86 0.47
C ALA A 182 6.37 24.41 -0.87
N LYS A 183 7.51 25.09 -0.82
CA LYS A 183 8.19 25.69 -1.99
C LYS A 183 8.67 24.69 -3.04
N THR A 184 8.51 23.39 -2.80
CA THR A 184 9.15 22.31 -3.58
C THR A 184 8.15 21.27 -4.07
N TYR A 185 6.91 21.68 -4.35
CA TYR A 185 5.99 20.79 -5.04
C TYR A 185 6.27 20.71 -6.54
N PRO A 186 6.10 19.52 -7.14
CA PRO A 186 6.01 19.40 -8.60
C PRO A 186 4.90 20.30 -9.16
N ASN A 187 5.10 20.85 -10.36
CA ASN A 187 4.26 21.92 -10.93
C ASN A 187 2.75 21.77 -10.70
N GLY A 188 2.15 20.60 -10.99
CA GLY A 188 0.70 20.39 -10.81
C GLY A 188 0.21 20.41 -9.35
N SER A 189 1.02 19.89 -8.42
CA SER A 189 0.69 19.92 -6.99
C SER A 189 0.93 21.30 -6.37
N LEU A 190 1.89 22.07 -6.89
CA LEU A 190 2.14 23.45 -6.45
C LEU A 190 0.94 24.35 -6.74
N GLU A 191 0.39 24.23 -7.95
CA GLU A 191 -0.80 24.98 -8.36
C GLU A 191 -2.02 24.62 -7.51
N THR A 192 -2.21 23.33 -7.24
CA THR A 192 -3.32 22.84 -6.39
C THR A 192 -3.14 23.31 -4.95
N ALA A 193 -1.92 23.30 -4.42
CA ALA A 193 -1.62 23.83 -3.09
C ALA A 193 -1.98 25.32 -2.98
N GLY A 194 -1.63 26.11 -4.00
CA GLY A 194 -2.03 27.52 -4.09
C GLY A 194 -3.55 27.71 -4.08
N VAL A 195 -4.29 26.88 -4.83
CA VAL A 195 -5.77 26.85 -4.81
C VAL A 195 -6.30 26.56 -3.41
N LEU A 196 -5.78 25.54 -2.74
CA LEU A 196 -6.21 25.18 -1.38
C LEU A 196 -5.87 26.27 -0.36
N MET A 197 -4.67 26.85 -0.43
CA MET A 197 -4.26 27.97 0.44
C MET A 197 -5.20 29.17 0.27
N GLY A 198 -5.52 29.57 -0.97
CA GLY A 198 -6.45 30.66 -1.22
C GLY A 198 -7.86 30.34 -0.74
N LEU A 199 -8.31 29.09 -0.92
CA LEU A 199 -9.67 28.69 -0.56
C LEU A 199 -9.91 28.66 0.97
N TRP A 200 -8.85 28.40 1.74
CA TRP A 200 -8.87 28.36 3.20
C TRP A 200 -8.21 29.58 3.87
N SER A 201 -7.81 30.61 3.10
CA SER A 201 -7.31 31.85 3.68
C SER A 201 -8.44 32.71 4.24
N GLU A 202 -8.09 33.66 5.12
CA GLU A 202 -9.00 34.69 5.61
C GLU A 202 -8.53 36.07 5.09
N PRO A 203 -9.23 36.70 4.12
CA PRO A 203 -10.44 36.25 3.44
C PRO A 203 -10.19 35.16 2.38
N PRO A 204 -11.21 34.36 2.02
CA PRO A 204 -11.07 33.34 0.97
C PRO A 204 -10.79 33.97 -0.40
N LEU A 205 -9.79 33.45 -1.09
CA LEU A 205 -9.41 33.83 -2.44
C LEU A 205 -9.63 32.68 -3.42
N VAL A 206 -10.51 32.91 -4.40
CA VAL A 206 -10.77 31.95 -5.48
C VAL A 206 -9.78 32.22 -6.62
N LEU A 207 -8.92 31.24 -6.91
CA LEU A 207 -7.98 31.29 -8.02
C LEU A 207 -8.62 30.78 -9.33
N PRO A 208 -8.11 31.18 -10.51
CA PRO A 208 -8.55 30.64 -11.80
C PRO A 208 -8.35 29.13 -11.89
N ASP A 209 -9.25 28.46 -12.60
CA ASP A 209 -9.20 27.01 -12.86
C ASP A 209 -9.13 26.16 -11.58
N ALA A 210 -9.60 26.70 -10.45
CA ALA A 210 -9.56 26.02 -9.15
C ALA A 210 -10.26 24.66 -9.16
N GLU A 211 -11.42 24.58 -9.83
CA GLU A 211 -12.19 23.34 -9.96
C GLU A 211 -11.42 22.27 -10.74
N GLU A 212 -10.88 22.62 -11.91
CA GLU A 212 -10.09 21.70 -12.74
C GLU A 212 -8.84 21.19 -11.99
N LYS A 213 -8.11 22.09 -11.32
CA LYS A 213 -6.91 21.73 -10.54
C LYS A 213 -7.24 20.78 -9.40
N ILE A 214 -8.36 21.01 -8.70
CA ILE A 214 -8.87 20.12 -7.65
C ILE A 214 -9.24 18.75 -8.23
N GLU A 215 -9.96 18.70 -9.35
CA GLU A 215 -10.38 17.44 -9.97
C GLU A 215 -9.21 16.60 -10.49
N GLN A 216 -8.14 17.23 -10.98
CA GLN A 216 -6.97 16.56 -11.53
C GLN A 216 -6.02 16.01 -10.44
N ASN A 217 -5.90 16.69 -9.29
CA ASN A 217 -4.87 16.39 -8.29
C ASN A 217 -5.42 15.79 -6.99
N LEU A 218 -6.74 15.90 -6.74
CA LEU A 218 -7.39 15.34 -5.57
C LEU A 218 -8.38 14.26 -5.97
N ASP A 219 -8.43 13.19 -5.17
CA ASP A 219 -9.31 12.05 -5.40
C ASP A 219 -10.11 11.73 -4.15
N ASN A 220 -11.22 11.01 -4.36
CA ASN A 220 -12.07 10.47 -3.30
C ASN A 220 -12.51 11.58 -2.33
N TRP A 221 -12.58 11.30 -1.02
CA TRP A 221 -13.06 12.21 0.01
C TRP A 221 -12.43 13.61 -0.04
N PHE A 222 -11.13 13.71 -0.31
CA PHE A 222 -10.41 14.98 -0.37
C PHE A 222 -10.91 15.90 -1.50
N ARG A 223 -11.28 15.31 -2.64
CA ARG A 223 -11.87 16.05 -3.76
C ARG A 223 -13.21 16.64 -3.37
N TYR A 224 -14.08 15.85 -2.73
CA TYR A 224 -15.38 16.32 -2.26
C TYR A 224 -15.24 17.48 -1.28
N ARG A 225 -14.29 17.44 -0.34
CA ARG A 225 -14.06 18.54 0.60
C ARG A 225 -13.52 19.79 -0.05
N ALA A 226 -12.55 19.67 -0.96
CA ALA A 226 -12.03 20.80 -1.71
C ALA A 226 -13.11 21.46 -2.58
N LEU A 227 -13.90 20.67 -3.33
CA LEU A 227 -14.98 21.18 -4.16
C LEU A 227 -16.12 21.78 -3.33
N SER A 228 -16.51 21.14 -2.22
CA SER A 228 -17.55 21.67 -1.34
C SER A 228 -17.18 23.05 -0.81
N GLN A 229 -15.94 23.23 -0.36
CA GLN A 229 -15.44 24.51 0.10
C GLN A 229 -15.40 25.53 -1.05
N LEU A 230 -14.96 25.13 -2.24
CA LEU A 230 -14.92 25.99 -3.43
C LEU A 230 -16.33 26.50 -3.78
N TYR A 231 -17.30 25.60 -3.88
CA TYR A 231 -18.67 25.95 -4.22
C TYR A 231 -19.35 26.78 -3.14
N GLN A 232 -19.01 26.57 -1.87
CA GLN A 232 -19.51 27.39 -0.77
C GLN A 232 -18.99 28.84 -0.86
N VAL A 233 -17.69 29.02 -1.12
CA VAL A 233 -17.08 30.36 -1.29
C VAL A 233 -17.60 31.04 -2.56
N GLN A 234 -17.85 30.28 -3.63
CA GLN A 234 -18.43 30.78 -4.88
C GLN A 234 -19.97 30.96 -4.84
N GLN A 235 -20.63 30.57 -3.75
CA GLN A 235 -22.09 30.55 -3.61
C GLN A 235 -22.84 29.73 -4.69
N ARG A 236 -22.23 28.64 -5.19
CA ARG A 236 -22.81 27.72 -6.18
C ARG A 236 -23.65 26.63 -5.53
N GLN A 237 -24.83 27.01 -5.05
CA GLN A 237 -25.68 26.13 -4.24
C GLN A 237 -26.19 24.88 -5.00
N SER A 238 -26.46 24.98 -6.31
CA SER A 238 -26.90 23.84 -7.12
C SER A 238 -25.85 22.74 -7.19
N ASP A 239 -24.60 23.15 -7.40
CA ASP A 239 -23.48 22.24 -7.63
C ASP A 239 -23.04 21.62 -6.30
N LEU A 240 -23.11 22.39 -5.21
CA LEU A 240 -22.93 21.89 -3.86
C LEU A 240 -23.95 20.79 -3.51
N LEU A 241 -25.23 20.97 -3.86
CA LEU A 241 -26.27 19.97 -3.57
C LEU A 241 -26.10 18.70 -4.42
N SER A 242 -25.71 18.84 -5.69
CA SER A 242 -25.35 17.72 -6.55
C SER A 242 -24.15 16.95 -5.99
N LEU A 243 -23.11 17.67 -5.56
CA LEU A 243 -21.89 17.11 -4.99
C LEU A 243 -22.18 16.34 -3.69
N GLN A 244 -23.01 16.89 -2.80
CA GLN A 244 -23.42 16.22 -1.56
C GLN A 244 -24.22 14.94 -1.82
N THR A 245 -25.09 14.95 -2.82
CA THR A 245 -25.85 13.74 -3.22
C THR A 245 -24.90 12.64 -3.69
N GLN A 246 -23.89 13.00 -4.49
CA GLN A 246 -22.87 12.06 -4.97
C GLN A 246 -21.95 11.56 -3.84
N GLU A 247 -21.59 12.42 -2.89
CA GLU A 247 -20.80 12.04 -1.70
C GLU A 247 -21.57 11.02 -0.85
N GLN A 248 -22.89 11.19 -0.70
CA GLN A 248 -23.75 10.30 0.08
C GLN A 248 -23.84 8.88 -0.52
N GLU A 249 -24.00 8.75 -1.85
CA GLU A 249 -23.96 7.44 -2.52
C GLU A 249 -22.61 6.74 -2.34
N THR A 250 -21.53 7.51 -2.43
CA THR A 250 -20.16 7.01 -2.21
C THR A 250 -19.97 6.56 -0.76
N ALA A 251 -20.49 7.33 0.19
CA ALA A 251 -20.43 7.04 1.63
C ALA A 251 -21.17 5.74 1.99
N GLU A 252 -22.33 5.49 1.39
CA GLU A 252 -23.06 4.24 1.56
C GLU A 252 -22.24 3.03 1.10
N GLN A 253 -21.68 3.11 -0.12
CA GLN A 253 -20.80 2.05 -0.63
C GLN A 253 -19.56 1.86 0.24
N ALA A 254 -19.02 2.94 0.81
CA ALA A 254 -17.86 2.86 1.70
C ALA A 254 -18.19 2.08 2.98
N ILE A 255 -19.35 2.29 3.60
CA ILE A 255 -19.78 1.51 4.76
C ILE A 255 -19.97 0.04 4.42
N VAL A 256 -20.58 -0.28 3.27
CA VAL A 256 -20.73 -1.68 2.85
C VAL A 256 -19.36 -2.34 2.68
N LYS A 257 -18.41 -1.65 2.04
CA LYS A 257 -17.03 -2.14 1.89
C LYS A 257 -16.32 -2.30 3.25
N LEU A 258 -16.46 -1.33 4.16
CA LEU A 258 -15.89 -1.41 5.50
C LEU A 258 -16.48 -2.58 6.29
N PHE A 259 -17.78 -2.82 6.18
CA PHE A 259 -18.43 -3.96 6.81
C PHE A 259 -17.84 -5.28 6.33
N VAL A 260 -17.66 -5.46 5.02
CA VAL A 260 -17.03 -6.66 4.46
C VAL A 260 -15.58 -6.83 4.97
N ILE A 261 -14.80 -5.73 4.98
CA ILE A 261 -13.41 -5.74 5.45
C ILE A 261 -13.32 -6.07 6.95
N ALA A 262 -14.24 -5.57 7.76
CA ALA A 262 -14.23 -5.78 9.21
C ALA A 262 -14.77 -7.16 9.62
N VAL A 263 -15.81 -7.65 8.95
CA VAL A 263 -16.52 -8.88 9.35
C VAL A 263 -15.75 -10.14 8.96
N ILE A 264 -15.07 -10.17 7.81
CA ILE A 264 -14.37 -11.39 7.35
C ILE A 264 -13.28 -11.84 8.35
N PRO A 265 -12.36 -10.96 8.82
CA PRO A 265 -11.36 -11.36 9.80
C PRO A 265 -11.98 -11.67 11.17
N GLY A 266 -12.98 -10.90 11.59
CA GLY A 266 -13.66 -11.07 12.87
C GLY A 266 -14.38 -12.42 12.98
N PHE A 267 -15.08 -12.84 11.92
CA PHE A 267 -15.76 -14.12 11.86
C PHE A 267 -14.77 -15.29 11.95
N ASN A 268 -13.66 -15.24 11.22
CA ASN A 268 -12.63 -16.29 11.28
C ASN A 268 -11.99 -16.39 12.67
N THR A 269 -11.75 -15.25 13.32
CA THR A 269 -11.17 -15.22 14.67
C THR A 269 -12.15 -15.76 15.70
N LEU A 270 -13.41 -15.34 15.63
CA LEU A 270 -14.46 -15.83 16.51
C LEU A 270 -14.70 -17.32 16.33
N LEU A 271 -14.78 -17.78 15.09
CA LEU A 271 -14.95 -19.19 14.76
C LEU A 271 -13.77 -20.02 15.29
N GLY A 272 -12.54 -19.55 15.06
CA GLY A 272 -11.33 -20.17 15.61
C GLY A 272 -11.34 -20.22 17.14
N LEU A 273 -11.78 -19.15 17.80
CA LEU A 273 -11.89 -19.09 19.25
C LEU A 273 -12.97 -20.05 19.79
N ILE A 274 -14.14 -20.13 19.16
CA ILE A 274 -15.20 -21.08 19.52
C ILE A 274 -14.67 -22.51 19.39
N ILE A 275 -14.02 -22.84 18.27
CA ILE A 275 -13.40 -24.15 18.07
C ILE A 275 -12.37 -24.42 19.16
N LEU A 276 -11.49 -23.46 19.45
CA LEU A 276 -10.45 -23.60 20.47
C LEU A 276 -11.06 -23.83 21.86
N VAL A 277 -12.05 -23.04 22.27
CA VAL A 277 -12.74 -23.19 23.56
C VAL A 277 -13.44 -24.55 23.63
N CYS A 278 -14.14 -24.97 22.57
CA CYS A 278 -14.73 -26.31 22.50
C CYS A 278 -13.67 -27.40 22.64
N LEU A 279 -12.53 -27.29 21.97
CA LEU A 279 -11.45 -28.27 22.04
C LEU A 279 -10.80 -28.31 23.43
N VAL A 280 -10.59 -27.16 24.08
CA VAL A 280 -10.05 -27.08 25.45
C VAL A 280 -11.06 -27.65 26.47
N ALA A 281 -12.34 -27.30 26.35
CA ALA A 281 -13.39 -27.88 27.19
C ALA A 281 -13.47 -29.39 26.99
N GLN A 282 -13.41 -29.87 25.74
CA GLN A 282 -13.37 -31.29 25.43
C GLN A 282 -12.15 -31.97 26.06
N LEU A 283 -10.99 -31.32 26.03
CA LEU A 283 -9.77 -31.82 26.67
C LEU A 283 -9.91 -31.91 28.20
N LEU A 284 -10.53 -30.92 28.85
CA LEU A 284 -10.73 -30.90 30.31
C LEU A 284 -11.77 -31.93 30.79
N PHE A 285 -12.89 -32.06 30.07
CA PHE A 285 -13.99 -32.95 30.49
C PHE A 285 -13.86 -34.39 29.97
N GLN A 286 -13.30 -34.59 28.77
CA GLN A 286 -13.18 -35.92 28.13
C GLN A 286 -11.73 -36.46 28.17
N GLY A 287 -10.75 -35.65 28.58
CA GLY A 287 -9.37 -36.08 28.77
C GLY A 287 -8.80 -36.77 27.53
N LYS A 288 -8.46 -38.05 27.68
CA LYS A 288 -7.86 -38.89 26.63
C LYS A 288 -8.81 -39.26 25.49
N GLN A 289 -10.13 -39.09 25.67
CA GLN A 289 -11.14 -39.31 24.63
C GLN A 289 -11.44 -38.03 23.82
N SER A 290 -10.79 -36.90 24.14
CA SER A 290 -10.94 -35.66 23.39
C SER A 290 -10.34 -35.75 21.98
N LEU A 291 -10.86 -34.96 21.04
CA LEU A 291 -10.35 -34.91 19.65
C LEU A 291 -8.84 -34.65 19.59
N ILE A 292 -8.30 -33.80 20.50
CA ILE A 292 -6.87 -33.50 20.58
C ILE A 292 -6.06 -34.72 21.07
N ALA A 293 -6.57 -35.46 22.07
CA ALA A 293 -5.80 -36.52 22.72
C ALA A 293 -5.97 -37.91 22.08
N THR A 294 -6.99 -38.11 21.24
CA THR A 294 -7.38 -39.42 20.68
C THR A 294 -6.22 -40.14 19.98
N ASN A 295 -5.34 -39.40 19.28
CA ASN A 295 -4.21 -39.97 18.53
C ASN A 295 -2.83 -39.58 19.09
N HIS A 296 -2.74 -39.08 20.33
CA HIS A 296 -1.44 -38.60 20.85
C HIS A 296 -0.37 -39.70 20.90
N ASN A 297 -0.78 -40.95 21.07
CA ASN A 297 0.12 -42.12 21.14
C ASN A 297 0.31 -42.82 19.79
N VAL A 298 -0.23 -42.27 18.70
CA VAL A 298 -0.02 -42.80 17.36
C VAL A 298 1.16 -42.03 16.75
N PRO A 299 2.38 -42.60 16.77
CA PRO A 299 3.50 -41.96 16.10
C PRO A 299 3.17 -41.86 14.61
N TRP A 300 3.21 -40.64 14.08
CA TRP A 300 3.10 -40.41 12.64
C TRP A 300 4.29 -41.10 11.98
N LYS A 301 4.06 -42.26 11.36
CA LYS A 301 5.08 -42.94 10.57
C LYS A 301 5.20 -42.20 9.24
N THR A 302 6.02 -41.16 9.22
CA THR A 302 6.42 -40.52 7.98
C THR A 302 7.44 -41.43 7.30
N ALA A 303 7.30 -41.63 5.99
CA ALA A 303 8.36 -42.26 5.20
C ALA A 303 9.61 -41.38 5.10
N TRP A 304 9.53 -40.15 5.62
CA TRP A 304 10.55 -39.12 5.55
C TRP A 304 11.25 -39.03 6.90
N ASP A 305 12.56 -39.27 6.90
CA ASP A 305 13.43 -38.95 8.02
C ASP A 305 13.83 -37.45 7.98
N GLY A 306 14.38 -36.92 9.06
CA GLY A 306 14.83 -35.53 9.16
C GLY A 306 15.83 -35.13 8.06
N GLU A 307 16.64 -36.07 7.58
CA GLU A 307 17.51 -35.86 6.41
C GLU A 307 16.73 -35.64 5.12
N ILE A 308 15.63 -36.37 4.90
CA ILE A 308 14.75 -36.18 3.73
C ILE A 308 14.04 -34.83 3.82
N ILE A 309 13.56 -34.44 5.02
CA ILE A 309 12.96 -33.11 5.23
C ILE A 309 13.98 -32.02 4.90
N TRP A 310 15.21 -32.13 5.39
CA TRP A 310 16.27 -31.17 5.12
C TRP A 310 16.63 -31.10 3.63
N GLN A 311 16.68 -32.26 2.95
CA GLN A 311 16.90 -32.33 1.52
C GLN A 311 15.77 -31.66 0.73
N VAL A 312 14.52 -31.99 1.01
CA VAL A 312 13.37 -31.42 0.30
C VAL A 312 13.28 -29.91 0.52
N LEU A 313 13.56 -29.42 1.73
CA LEU A 313 13.47 -28.00 2.04
C LEU A 313 14.64 -27.19 1.42
N ILE A 314 15.87 -27.66 1.54
CA ILE A 314 17.03 -26.91 1.06
C ILE A 314 17.31 -27.15 -0.42
N PHE A 315 17.31 -28.41 -0.86
CA PHE A 315 17.56 -28.71 -2.27
C PHE A 315 16.30 -28.52 -3.11
N GLY A 316 15.17 -29.10 -2.68
CA GLY A 316 13.91 -28.96 -3.41
C GLY A 316 13.40 -27.52 -3.38
N PHE A 317 12.99 -27.02 -2.21
CA PHE A 317 12.35 -25.72 -2.14
C PHE A 317 13.32 -24.56 -2.41
N PHE A 318 14.45 -24.50 -1.71
CA PHE A 318 15.37 -23.37 -1.89
C PHE A 318 16.15 -23.46 -3.22
N ALA A 319 16.86 -24.54 -3.52
CA ALA A 319 17.72 -24.58 -4.72
C ALA A 319 16.90 -24.55 -6.02
N ILE A 320 15.80 -25.30 -6.11
CA ILE A 320 14.96 -25.27 -7.30
C ILE A 320 14.17 -23.96 -7.35
N GLY A 321 13.48 -23.58 -6.27
CA GLY A 321 12.59 -22.41 -6.28
C GLY A 321 13.30 -21.06 -6.35
N GLN A 322 14.44 -20.90 -5.69
CA GLN A 322 15.15 -19.61 -5.61
C GLN A 322 16.33 -19.49 -6.59
N LEU A 323 16.83 -20.61 -7.13
CA LEU A 323 18.00 -20.61 -8.02
C LEU A 323 17.65 -21.10 -9.42
N LEU A 324 17.18 -22.34 -9.54
CA LEU A 324 17.01 -22.99 -10.84
C LEU A 324 15.82 -22.42 -11.61
N LEU A 325 14.66 -22.30 -10.95
CA LEU A 325 13.42 -21.89 -11.59
C LEU A 325 13.45 -20.43 -12.07
N PRO A 326 13.92 -19.44 -11.29
CA PRO A 326 14.07 -18.07 -11.78
C PRO A 326 15.07 -17.96 -12.93
N LEU A 327 16.12 -18.79 -12.93
CA LEU A 327 17.10 -18.83 -14.02
C LEU A 327 16.47 -19.40 -15.31
N LEU A 328 15.75 -20.51 -15.21
CA LEU A 328 15.07 -21.13 -16.35
C LEU A 328 13.99 -20.23 -16.93
N ILE A 329 13.16 -19.65 -16.06
CA ILE A 329 12.10 -18.72 -16.45
C ILE A 329 12.73 -17.46 -17.06
N GLY A 330 13.70 -16.84 -16.40
CA GLY A 330 14.39 -15.65 -16.92
C GLY A 330 15.07 -15.90 -18.27
N LEU A 331 15.68 -17.07 -18.47
CA LEU A 331 16.30 -17.45 -19.74
C LEU A 331 15.23 -17.69 -20.83
N SER A 332 14.11 -18.36 -20.49
CA SER A 332 13.00 -18.59 -21.42
C SER A 332 12.32 -17.30 -21.87
N LEU A 333 12.05 -16.36 -20.95
CA LEU A 333 11.48 -15.06 -21.29
C LEU A 333 12.48 -14.19 -22.05
N GLY A 334 13.77 -14.28 -21.72
CA GLY A 334 14.84 -13.60 -22.44
C GLY A 334 14.94 -14.02 -23.91
N ILE A 335 14.71 -15.30 -24.23
CA ILE A 335 14.65 -15.81 -25.62
C ILE A 335 13.46 -15.20 -26.38
N VAL A 336 12.34 -14.94 -25.70
CA VAL A 336 11.12 -14.34 -26.28
C VAL A 336 11.17 -12.79 -26.25
N GLY A 337 12.22 -12.20 -25.69
CA GLY A 337 12.37 -10.74 -25.59
C GLY A 337 11.50 -10.07 -24.52
N ILE A 338 10.96 -10.84 -23.57
CA ILE A 338 10.13 -10.33 -22.47
C ILE A 338 11.02 -10.08 -21.25
N ASN A 339 10.99 -8.88 -20.68
CA ASN A 339 11.76 -8.53 -19.49
C ASN A 339 10.87 -8.39 -18.24
N PRO A 340 10.99 -9.28 -17.24
CA PRO A 340 10.22 -9.22 -16.00
C PRO A 340 10.40 -7.92 -15.22
N ALA A 341 11.51 -7.20 -15.42
CA ALA A 341 11.77 -5.93 -14.75
C ALA A 341 10.79 -4.80 -15.17
N ASN A 342 10.16 -4.94 -16.35
CA ASN A 342 9.20 -3.96 -16.87
C ASN A 342 7.75 -4.30 -16.51
N PHE A 343 7.53 -5.35 -15.70
CA PHE A 343 6.19 -5.77 -15.36
C PHE A 343 5.52 -4.76 -14.43
N THR A 344 4.29 -4.39 -14.78
CA THR A 344 3.42 -3.67 -13.86
C THR A 344 3.20 -4.52 -12.61
N VAL A 345 2.81 -3.89 -11.49
CA VAL A 345 2.59 -4.59 -10.20
C VAL A 345 1.67 -5.83 -10.36
N GLN A 346 0.66 -5.73 -11.22
CA GLN A 346 -0.28 -6.81 -11.52
C GLN A 346 0.39 -7.97 -12.29
N MET A 347 1.21 -7.67 -13.31
CA MET A 347 1.97 -8.68 -14.04
C MET A 347 3.04 -9.34 -13.17
N SER A 348 3.70 -8.56 -12.29
CA SER A 348 4.66 -9.09 -11.31
C SER A 348 3.98 -10.03 -10.32
N ALA A 349 2.78 -9.69 -9.84
CA ALA A 349 2.00 -10.58 -8.98
C ALA A 349 1.62 -11.89 -9.69
N PHE A 350 1.20 -11.81 -10.95
CA PHE A 350 0.88 -13.00 -11.75
C PHE A 350 2.12 -13.84 -12.04
N TYR A 351 3.25 -13.21 -12.35
CA TYR A 351 4.54 -13.86 -12.55
C TYR A 351 4.99 -14.63 -11.31
N VAL A 352 4.91 -14.00 -10.13
CA VAL A 352 5.22 -14.63 -8.85
C VAL A 352 4.28 -15.81 -8.59
N LEU A 353 2.97 -15.61 -8.79
CA LEU A 353 1.97 -16.67 -8.61
C LEU A 353 2.23 -17.86 -9.55
N LEU A 354 2.50 -17.62 -10.83
CA LEU A 354 2.81 -18.65 -11.80
C LEU A 354 4.10 -19.41 -11.41
N THR A 355 5.11 -18.70 -10.93
CA THR A 355 6.36 -19.31 -10.44
C THR A 355 6.10 -20.26 -9.27
N TYR A 356 5.27 -19.85 -8.30
CA TYR A 356 4.86 -20.72 -7.18
C TYR A 356 4.00 -21.90 -7.65
N LEU A 357 3.15 -21.70 -8.66
CA LEU A 357 2.29 -22.74 -9.21
C LEU A 357 3.14 -23.80 -9.91
N ILE A 358 4.14 -23.40 -10.71
CA ILE A 358 5.11 -24.30 -11.33
C ILE A 358 5.95 -25.04 -10.28
N MET A 359 6.24 -24.42 -9.15
CA MET A 359 6.98 -25.07 -8.06
C MET A 359 6.16 -26.11 -7.28
N ALA A 360 4.82 -25.99 -7.31
CA ALA A 360 3.92 -26.88 -6.60
C ALA A 360 3.64 -28.20 -7.35
N PHE A 361 3.93 -28.26 -8.65
CA PHE A 361 3.79 -29.44 -9.51
C PHE A 361 5.16 -29.95 -9.95
#